data_AF-C6XQR6-F1
#
_entry.id   AF-C6XQR6-F1
#
_cell.length_a   1.000
_cell.length_b   1.000
_cell.length_c   1.000
_cell.angle_alpha   90.00
_cell.angle_beta   90.00
_cell.angle_gamma   90.00
#
_symmetry.space_group_name_H-M   'P 1'
#
loop_
_entity.id
_entity.type
_entity.pdbx_description
1 polymer ?
#
loop_
_entity_poly.entity_id
_entity_poly.type
_entity_poly.pdbx_seq_one_letter_code
_entity_poly.pdbx_strand_id
1 'polypeptide(L)'
;MTAAPNEVADRVRGAISSLKKSNVRDRPLVEVLELSHQLADAMKFFFGSLDQTIHGEFKYIADFIHKAKDEISDLCPNEISGERIPGASLELDAVVRDTEAATETIMTEAETLMCADISDPAAYKEQVDAAMMRMIEACSFQDLTGQRVNKVVTTLRHIEERVTAFSTALGVTDSAREETKEEIRDREQLLNGPAIDGPEVAQDDIDAMFAEAPDASQDDIDALFD
;
A
#
# COMPACT_ATOMS: atom_id res chain seq x y z
N MET A 1 -38.39 22.76 15.25
CA MET A 1 -39.13 22.95 13.98
C MET A 1 -38.32 23.91 13.13
N THR A 2 -37.36 23.37 12.38
CA THR A 2 -36.50 24.09 11.44
C THR A 2 -37.25 24.26 10.13
N ALA A 3 -37.69 25.47 9.81
CA ALA A 3 -38.22 25.79 8.47
C ALA A 3 -37.08 25.53 7.45
N ALA A 4 -37.39 24.78 6.39
CA ALA A 4 -36.38 24.42 5.40
C ALA A 4 -35.82 25.69 4.72
N PRO A 5 -34.53 25.75 4.35
CA PRO A 5 -33.92 26.93 3.73
C PRO A 5 -34.67 27.44 2.47
N ASN A 6 -35.38 26.55 1.76
CA ASN A 6 -36.25 26.92 0.64
C ASN A 6 -37.46 27.78 1.07
N GLU A 7 -38.05 27.49 2.24
CA GLU A 7 -39.22 28.18 2.75
C GLU A 7 -38.91 29.64 3.13
N VAL A 8 -37.69 29.86 3.63
CA VAL A 8 -37.15 31.19 3.95
C VAL A 8 -36.86 31.99 2.68
N ALA A 9 -36.20 31.37 1.70
CA ALA A 9 -35.91 31.98 0.42
C ALA A 9 -37.20 32.35 -0.35
N ASP A 10 -38.23 31.52 -0.29
CA ASP A 10 -39.52 31.77 -0.92
C ASP A 10 -40.29 32.90 -0.23
N ARG A 11 -40.21 33.01 1.11
CA ARG A 11 -40.78 34.15 1.85
C ARG A 11 -40.09 35.47 1.53
N VAL A 12 -38.76 35.48 1.48
CA VAL A 12 -37.96 36.67 1.12
C VAL A 12 -38.25 37.07 -0.33
N ARG A 13 -38.29 36.11 -1.25
CA ARG A 13 -38.66 36.34 -2.66
C ARG A 13 -40.10 36.84 -2.81
N GLY A 14 -41.02 36.31 -2.00
CA GLY A 14 -42.40 36.78 -1.89
C GLY A 14 -42.48 38.24 -1.43
N ALA A 15 -41.77 38.59 -0.35
CA ALA A 15 -41.71 39.95 0.17
C ALA A 15 -41.10 40.93 -0.86
N ILE A 16 -39.98 40.58 -1.49
CA ILE A 16 -39.30 41.40 -2.51
C ILE A 16 -40.18 41.57 -3.76
N SER A 17 -40.88 40.53 -4.20
CA SER A 17 -41.77 40.61 -5.37
C SER A 17 -43.04 41.43 -5.08
N SER A 18 -43.55 41.40 -3.85
CA SER A 18 -44.62 42.29 -3.38
C SER A 18 -44.18 43.76 -3.33
N LEU A 19 -42.96 44.00 -2.86
CA LEU A 19 -42.27 45.29 -2.89
C LEU A 19 -42.09 45.81 -4.34
N LYS A 20 -41.71 44.95 -5.27
CA LYS A 20 -41.47 45.33 -6.68
C LYS A 20 -42.76 45.68 -7.43
N LYS A 21 -43.90 45.10 -7.03
CA LYS A 21 -45.22 45.38 -7.61
C LYS A 21 -45.87 46.66 -7.05
N SER A 22 -45.39 47.19 -5.93
CA SER A 22 -45.92 48.40 -5.31
C SER A 22 -45.19 49.63 -5.85
N ASN A 23 -45.91 50.50 -6.57
CA ASN A 23 -45.34 51.70 -7.21
C ASN A 23 -45.15 52.81 -6.15
N VAL A 24 -43.90 53.16 -5.85
CA VAL A 24 -43.52 54.01 -4.68
C VAL A 24 -43.85 55.50 -4.87
N ARG A 25 -44.08 55.93 -6.11
CA ARG A 25 -44.02 57.35 -6.51
C ARG A 25 -45.15 58.24 -5.97
N ASP A 26 -46.29 57.67 -5.58
CA ASP A 26 -47.51 58.40 -5.16
C ASP A 26 -48.05 57.99 -3.78
N ARG A 27 -47.22 57.36 -2.92
CA ARG A 27 -47.67 56.82 -1.63
C ARG A 27 -47.49 57.78 -0.45
N PRO A 28 -48.43 57.79 0.54
CA PRO A 28 -48.23 58.51 1.80
C PRO A 28 -47.00 57.94 2.55
N LEU A 29 -46.26 58.83 3.23
CA LEU A 29 -45.00 58.52 3.93
C LEU A 29 -45.08 57.29 4.86
N VAL A 30 -46.26 57.02 5.41
CA VAL A 30 -46.57 55.88 6.27
C VAL A 30 -46.41 54.53 5.54
N GLU A 31 -46.84 54.42 4.28
CA GLU A 31 -46.68 53.17 3.50
C GLU A 31 -45.22 52.91 3.10
N VAL A 32 -44.42 53.96 2.87
CA VAL A 32 -42.99 53.84 2.56
C VAL A 32 -42.22 53.34 3.80
N LEU A 33 -42.59 53.83 4.99
CA LEU A 33 -42.07 53.34 6.27
C LEU A 33 -42.43 51.87 6.52
N GLU A 34 -43.65 51.46 6.19
CA GLU A 34 -44.11 50.07 6.32
C GLU A 34 -43.36 49.11 5.40
N LEU A 35 -43.13 49.51 4.14
CA LEU A 35 -42.30 48.78 3.17
C LEU A 35 -40.84 48.66 3.65
N SER A 36 -40.28 49.72 4.23
CA SER A 36 -38.92 49.70 4.79
C SER A 36 -38.83 48.77 6.01
N HIS A 37 -39.86 48.73 6.85
CA HIS A 37 -39.95 47.81 7.98
C HIS A 37 -40.02 46.33 7.52
N GLN A 38 -40.86 46.03 6.52
CA GLN A 38 -40.96 44.69 5.93
C GLN A 38 -39.63 44.22 5.32
N LEU A 39 -38.90 45.13 4.66
CA LEU A 39 -37.60 44.80 4.07
C LEU A 39 -36.53 44.56 5.14
N ALA A 40 -36.55 45.34 6.24
CA ALA A 40 -35.67 45.14 7.39
C ALA A 40 -35.95 43.81 8.10
N ASP A 41 -37.21 43.42 8.27
CA ASP A 41 -37.59 42.14 8.88
C ASP A 41 -37.22 40.94 7.98
N ALA A 42 -37.41 41.06 6.67
CA ALA A 42 -36.97 40.05 5.71
C ALA A 42 -35.44 39.87 5.73
N MET A 43 -34.67 40.96 5.81
CA MET A 43 -33.21 40.90 5.95
C MET A 43 -32.78 40.24 7.25
N LYS A 44 -33.40 40.59 8.39
CA LYS A 44 -33.11 39.94 9.69
C LYS A 44 -33.34 38.43 9.63
N PHE A 45 -34.44 38.01 9.00
CA PHE A 45 -34.76 36.59 8.87
C PHE A 45 -33.79 35.86 7.94
N PHE A 46 -33.42 36.47 6.81
CA PHE A 46 -32.42 35.93 5.89
C PHE A 46 -31.05 35.76 6.57
N PHE A 47 -30.54 36.81 7.23
CA PHE A 47 -29.24 36.73 7.92
C PHE A 47 -29.28 35.73 9.09
N GLY A 48 -30.38 35.64 9.84
CA GLY A 48 -30.55 34.62 10.87
C GLY A 48 -30.49 33.20 10.31
N SER A 49 -31.12 32.94 9.16
CA SER A 49 -31.04 31.63 8.51
C SER A 49 -29.65 31.32 7.96
N LEU A 50 -29.00 32.33 7.35
CA LEU A 50 -27.67 32.18 6.76
C LEU A 50 -26.63 31.91 7.85
N ASP A 51 -26.70 32.65 8.96
CA ASP A 51 -25.85 32.47 10.13
C ASP A 51 -26.00 31.05 10.70
N GLN A 52 -27.23 30.57 10.85
CA GLN A 52 -27.47 29.22 11.36
C GLN A 52 -27.01 28.11 10.40
N THR A 53 -27.17 28.30 9.09
CA THR A 53 -26.62 27.37 8.09
C THR A 53 -25.10 27.37 8.11
N ILE A 54 -24.47 28.55 8.07
CA ILE A 54 -23.01 28.68 8.10
C ILE A 54 -22.42 28.09 9.38
N HIS A 55 -23.03 28.35 10.53
CA HIS A 55 -22.63 27.74 11.80
C HIS A 55 -22.78 26.20 11.78
N GLY A 56 -23.83 25.68 11.16
CA GLY A 56 -24.02 24.24 10.98
C GLY A 56 -22.93 23.62 10.11
N GLU A 57 -22.61 24.24 8.97
CA GLU A 57 -21.55 23.78 8.05
C GLU A 57 -20.17 23.85 8.71
N PHE A 58 -19.82 24.94 9.39
CA PHE A 58 -18.55 25.04 10.10
C PHE A 58 -18.44 24.02 11.23
N LYS A 59 -19.53 23.75 11.95
CA LYS A 59 -19.57 22.71 12.96
C LYS A 59 -19.35 21.33 12.34
N TYR A 60 -20.03 21.03 11.24
CA TYR A 60 -19.85 19.78 10.51
C TYR A 60 -18.39 19.59 10.05
N ILE A 61 -17.78 20.63 9.48
CA ILE A 61 -16.37 20.60 9.06
C ILE A 61 -15.45 20.40 10.27
N ALA A 62 -15.69 21.10 11.38
CA ALA A 62 -14.89 20.95 12.59
C ALA A 62 -14.99 19.54 13.18
N ASP A 63 -16.20 19.00 13.26
CA ASP A 63 -16.46 17.63 13.72
C ASP A 63 -15.77 16.60 12.79
N PHE A 64 -15.82 16.82 11.47
CA PHE A 64 -15.12 15.98 10.49
C PHE A 64 -13.59 16.05 10.65
N ILE A 65 -13.01 17.24 10.80
CA ILE A 65 -11.56 17.42 11.03
C ILE A 65 -11.13 16.76 12.33
N HIS A 66 -11.92 16.88 13.39
CA HIS A 66 -11.63 16.22 14.66
C HIS A 66 -11.64 14.70 14.51
N LYS A 67 -12.67 14.14 13.89
CA LYS A 67 -12.73 12.70 13.60
C LYS A 67 -11.52 12.26 12.77
N ALA A 68 -11.21 12.97 11.68
CA ALA A 68 -10.06 12.65 10.84
C ALA A 68 -8.73 12.69 11.62
N LYS A 69 -8.55 13.68 12.51
CA LYS A 69 -7.38 13.80 13.36
C LYS A 69 -7.26 12.62 14.33
N ASP A 70 -8.37 12.19 14.93
CA ASP A 70 -8.39 11.06 15.86
C ASP A 70 -8.00 9.76 15.13
N GLU A 71 -8.56 9.52 13.93
CA GLU A 71 -8.21 8.36 13.09
C GLU A 71 -6.73 8.38 12.63
N ILE A 72 -6.17 9.56 12.32
CA ILE A 72 -4.72 9.72 12.02
C ILE A 72 -3.88 9.39 13.26
N SER A 73 -4.34 9.77 14.45
CA SER A 73 -3.63 9.47 15.69
C SER A 73 -3.62 7.97 15.96
N ASP A 74 -4.74 7.28 15.73
CA ASP A 74 -4.91 5.84 15.95
C ASP A 74 -4.08 4.98 14.99
N LEU A 75 -3.73 5.51 13.81
CA LEU A 75 -2.77 4.89 12.90
C LEU A 75 -1.36 4.74 13.53
N CYS A 76 -1.01 5.60 14.49
CA CYS A 76 0.35 5.73 15.05
C CYS A 76 1.45 5.75 13.97
N PRO A 77 1.41 6.69 13.00
CA PRO A 77 2.34 6.69 11.86
C PRO A 77 3.82 6.77 12.27
N ASN A 78 4.13 7.45 13.38
CA ASN A 78 5.49 7.54 13.91
C ASN A 78 6.00 6.19 14.46
N GLU A 79 5.13 5.37 15.07
CA GLU A 79 5.47 4.01 15.52
C GLU A 79 5.75 3.10 14.30
N ILE A 80 4.91 3.22 13.27
CA ILE A 80 5.07 2.46 12.03
C ILE A 80 6.40 2.81 11.34
N SER A 81 6.65 4.10 11.11
CA SER A 81 7.85 4.56 10.41
C SER A 81 9.13 4.47 11.25
N GLY A 82 9.04 4.60 12.57
CA GLY A 82 10.20 4.68 13.45
C GLY A 82 10.66 3.34 14.01
N GLU A 83 9.74 2.37 14.15
CA GLU A 83 10.03 1.11 14.84
C GLU A 83 9.61 -0.12 14.03
N ARG A 84 8.34 -0.19 13.59
CA ARG A 84 7.81 -1.40 12.92
C ARG A 84 8.51 -1.68 11.59
N ILE A 85 8.55 -0.71 10.68
CA ILE A 85 9.17 -0.87 9.36
C ILE A 85 10.68 -1.11 9.49
N PRO A 86 11.46 -0.27 10.22
CA PRO A 86 12.88 -0.53 10.42
C PRO A 86 13.15 -1.89 11.09
N GLY A 87 12.32 -2.28 12.06
CA GLY A 87 12.41 -3.60 12.70
C GLY A 87 12.19 -4.74 11.72
N ALA A 88 11.17 -4.65 10.86
CA ALA A 88 10.93 -5.64 9.80
C ALA A 88 12.09 -5.71 8.79
N SER A 89 12.66 -4.57 8.40
CA SER A 89 13.85 -4.53 7.53
C SER A 89 15.05 -5.25 8.17
N LEU A 90 15.32 -5.01 9.45
CA LEU A 90 16.40 -5.70 10.17
C LEU A 90 16.20 -7.22 10.23
N GLU A 91 14.94 -7.68 10.36
CA GLU A 91 14.65 -9.12 10.32
C GLU A 91 14.89 -9.70 8.93
N LEU A 92 14.53 -8.99 7.85
CA LEU A 92 14.80 -9.42 6.47
C LEU A 92 16.31 -9.44 6.16
N ASP A 93 17.07 -8.44 6.59
CA ASP A 93 18.53 -8.41 6.43
C ASP A 93 19.18 -9.60 7.15
N ALA A 94 18.68 -9.93 8.35
CA ALA A 94 19.16 -11.08 9.09
C ALA A 94 18.80 -12.40 8.40
N VAL A 95 17.62 -12.52 7.79
CA VAL A 95 17.26 -13.67 6.96
C VAL A 95 18.29 -13.86 5.84
N VAL A 96 18.57 -12.81 5.06
CA VAL A 96 19.53 -12.88 3.95
C VAL A 96 20.89 -13.35 4.45
N ARG A 97 21.43 -12.70 5.49
CA ARG A 97 22.75 -13.03 6.03
C ARG A 97 22.81 -14.45 6.60
N ASP A 98 21.80 -14.86 7.36
CA ASP A 98 21.77 -16.19 7.98
C ASP A 98 21.61 -17.27 6.88
N THR A 99 20.87 -16.99 5.79
CA THR A 99 20.78 -17.88 4.62
C THR A 99 22.08 -17.97 3.84
N GLU A 100 22.76 -16.84 3.62
CA GLU A 100 24.05 -16.79 2.91
C GLU A 100 25.11 -17.60 3.65
N ALA A 101 25.25 -17.37 4.96
CA ALA A 101 26.23 -18.09 5.79
C ALA A 101 25.97 -19.60 5.83
N ALA A 102 24.70 -20.00 5.87
CA ALA A 102 24.36 -21.41 5.82
C ALA A 102 24.63 -22.04 4.46
N THR A 103 24.31 -21.34 3.36
CA THR A 103 24.63 -21.80 2.00
C THR A 103 26.14 -21.91 1.79
N GLU A 104 26.93 -20.94 2.25
CA GLU A 104 28.39 -21.00 2.20
C GLU A 104 28.94 -22.23 2.94
N THR A 105 28.41 -22.52 4.13
CA THR A 105 28.79 -23.70 4.91
C THR A 105 28.45 -24.99 4.15
N ILE A 106 27.23 -25.10 3.62
CA ILE A 106 26.77 -26.28 2.86
C ILE A 106 27.65 -26.51 1.62
N MET A 107 27.96 -25.45 0.87
CA MET A 107 28.80 -25.53 -0.32
C MET A 107 30.24 -25.93 0.03
N THR A 108 30.81 -25.33 1.07
CA THR A 108 32.18 -25.64 1.54
C THR A 108 32.33 -27.10 1.94
N GLU A 109 31.34 -27.65 2.67
CA GLU A 109 31.35 -29.06 3.05
C GLU A 109 31.21 -29.99 1.84
N ALA A 110 30.35 -29.64 0.88
CA ALA A 110 30.19 -30.39 -0.36
C ALA A 110 31.48 -30.39 -1.19
N GLU A 111 32.13 -29.24 -1.37
CA GLU A 111 33.41 -29.10 -2.06
C GLU A 111 34.52 -29.92 -1.39
N THR A 112 34.59 -29.85 -0.06
CA THR A 112 35.55 -30.64 0.73
C THR A 112 35.37 -32.14 0.49
N LEU A 113 34.11 -32.59 0.37
CA LEU A 113 33.80 -33.99 0.12
C LEU A 113 34.18 -34.43 -1.30
N MET A 114 34.03 -33.56 -2.29
CA MET A 114 34.44 -33.86 -3.68
C MET A 114 35.96 -34.05 -3.80
N CYS A 115 36.75 -33.40 -2.94
CA CYS A 115 38.20 -33.54 -2.90
C CYS A 115 38.70 -34.61 -1.92
N ALA A 116 37.79 -35.36 -1.26
CA ALA A 116 38.17 -36.33 -0.25
C ALA A 116 38.90 -37.55 -0.84
N ASP A 117 39.88 -38.05 -0.09
CA ASP A 117 40.64 -39.24 -0.48
C ASP A 117 39.79 -40.51 -0.29
N ILE A 118 39.56 -41.24 -1.37
CA ILE A 118 38.77 -42.48 -1.39
C ILE A 118 39.62 -43.74 -1.17
N SER A 119 40.94 -43.58 -0.97
CA SER A 119 41.89 -44.69 -0.83
C SER A 119 41.65 -45.53 0.43
N ASP A 120 41.16 -44.90 1.50
CA ASP A 120 40.74 -45.57 2.73
C ASP A 120 39.21 -45.46 2.92
N PRO A 121 38.44 -46.53 2.64
CA PRO A 121 36.99 -46.51 2.76
C PRO A 121 36.47 -46.20 4.16
N ALA A 122 37.21 -46.56 5.22
CA ALA A 122 36.77 -46.31 6.59
C ALA A 122 36.93 -44.83 6.95
N ALA A 123 38.07 -44.23 6.62
CA ALA A 123 38.31 -42.80 6.81
C ALA A 123 37.39 -41.94 5.93
N TYR A 124 37.19 -42.33 4.66
CA TYR A 124 36.25 -41.64 3.77
C TYR A 124 34.82 -41.65 4.32
N LYS A 125 34.36 -42.80 4.83
CA LYS A 125 33.02 -42.89 5.44
C LYS A 125 32.87 -41.96 6.65
N GLU A 126 33.87 -41.91 7.52
CA GLU A 126 33.86 -41.02 8.70
C GLU A 126 33.80 -39.54 8.28
N GLN A 127 34.57 -39.16 7.25
CA GLN A 127 34.55 -37.82 6.70
C GLN A 127 33.20 -37.44 6.08
N VAL A 128 32.58 -38.35 5.30
CA VAL A 128 31.22 -38.18 4.75
C VAL A 128 30.20 -38.00 5.86
N ASP A 129 30.19 -38.88 6.85
CA ASP A 129 29.22 -38.82 7.96
C ASP A 129 29.35 -37.49 8.73
N ALA A 130 30.57 -37.01 8.95
CA ALA A 130 30.84 -35.74 9.62
C ALA A 130 30.42 -34.52 8.77
N ALA A 131 30.71 -34.52 7.47
CA ALA A 131 30.30 -33.45 6.55
C ALA A 131 28.77 -33.38 6.43
N MET A 132 28.11 -34.53 6.30
CA MET A 132 26.65 -34.61 6.25
C MET A 132 25.99 -34.09 7.54
N MET A 133 26.55 -34.40 8.72
CA MET A 133 26.07 -33.82 9.98
C MET A 133 26.17 -32.29 9.98
N ARG A 134 27.31 -31.72 9.56
CA ARG A 134 27.49 -30.26 9.48
C ARG A 134 26.54 -29.60 8.48
N MET A 135 26.30 -30.23 7.32
CA MET A 135 25.33 -29.74 6.34
C MET A 135 23.89 -29.75 6.90
N ILE A 136 23.49 -30.82 7.61
CA ILE A 136 22.17 -30.91 8.25
C ILE A 136 22.03 -29.87 9.37
N GLU A 137 23.08 -29.66 10.17
CA GLU A 137 23.11 -28.62 11.20
C GLU A 137 23.02 -27.23 10.58
N ALA A 138 23.75 -26.98 9.49
CA ALA A 138 23.67 -25.71 8.76
C ALA A 138 22.22 -25.45 8.33
N CYS A 139 21.53 -26.43 7.72
CA CYS A 139 20.12 -26.34 7.29
C CYS A 139 19.12 -25.94 8.40
N SER A 140 19.49 -26.04 9.68
CA SER A 140 18.64 -25.54 10.78
C SER A 140 18.40 -24.03 10.73
N PHE A 141 19.16 -23.27 9.93
CA PHE A 141 18.90 -21.85 9.64
C PHE A 141 17.46 -21.58 9.18
N GLN A 142 16.83 -22.57 8.51
CA GLN A 142 15.47 -22.46 7.99
C GLN A 142 14.44 -22.18 9.09
N ASP A 143 14.61 -22.76 10.28
CA ASP A 143 13.69 -22.51 11.40
C ASP A 143 13.76 -21.06 11.86
N LEU A 144 14.98 -20.54 12.04
CA LEU A 144 15.19 -19.15 12.41
C LEU A 144 14.68 -18.19 11.33
N THR A 145 14.98 -18.48 10.06
CA THR A 145 14.46 -17.72 8.92
C THR A 145 12.94 -17.71 8.90
N GLY A 146 12.29 -18.86 9.10
CA GLY A 146 10.84 -18.96 9.16
C GLY A 146 10.23 -18.10 10.29
N GLN A 147 10.85 -18.11 11.47
CA GLN A 147 10.43 -17.26 12.59
C GLN A 147 10.57 -15.76 12.27
N ARG A 148 11.69 -15.35 11.68
CA ARG A 148 11.94 -13.95 11.28
C ARG A 148 10.96 -13.49 10.20
N VAL A 149 10.75 -14.28 9.16
CA VAL A 149 9.76 -13.98 8.10
C VAL A 149 8.37 -13.85 8.70
N ASN A 150 7.97 -14.75 9.61
CA ASN A 150 6.67 -14.65 10.27
C ASN A 150 6.52 -13.34 11.08
N LYS A 151 7.59 -12.88 11.74
CA LYS A 151 7.61 -11.59 12.44
C LYS A 151 7.42 -10.41 11.49
N VAL A 152 8.06 -10.44 10.32
CA VAL A 152 7.88 -9.45 9.25
C VAL A 152 6.45 -9.45 8.73
N VAL A 153 5.91 -10.62 8.37
CA VAL A 153 4.53 -10.77 7.88
C VAL A 153 3.52 -10.26 8.90
N THR A 154 3.70 -10.62 10.18
CA THR A 154 2.84 -10.13 11.27
C THR A 154 2.89 -8.60 11.39
N THR A 155 4.07 -8.01 11.22
CA THR A 155 4.25 -6.55 11.24
C THR A 155 3.53 -5.88 10.07
N LEU A 156 3.66 -6.44 8.86
CA LEU A 156 2.98 -5.93 7.66
C LEU A 156 1.46 -6.03 7.78
N ARG A 157 0.94 -7.16 8.26
CA ARG A 157 -0.51 -7.34 8.50
C ARG A 157 -1.06 -6.32 9.49
N HIS A 158 -0.34 -6.05 10.57
CA HIS A 158 -0.73 -5.03 11.53
C HIS A 158 -0.76 -3.62 10.92
N ILE A 159 0.18 -3.29 10.03
CA ILE A 159 0.18 -2.02 9.30
C ILE A 159 -1.03 -1.96 8.35
N GLU A 160 -1.28 -3.03 7.60
CA GLU A 160 -2.41 -3.15 6.66
C GLU A 160 -3.76 -2.96 7.37
N GLU A 161 -3.97 -3.59 8.53
CA GLU A 161 -5.19 -3.46 9.33
C GLU A 161 -5.45 -1.99 9.71
N ARG A 162 -4.42 -1.25 10.16
CA ARG A 162 -4.57 0.16 10.53
C ARG A 162 -4.80 1.08 9.32
N VAL A 163 -4.09 0.84 8.21
CA VAL A 163 -4.28 1.62 6.96
C VAL A 163 -5.69 1.41 6.40
N THR A 164 -6.19 0.17 6.43
CA THR A 164 -7.54 -0.17 5.98
C THR A 164 -8.61 0.49 6.85
N ALA A 165 -8.43 0.47 8.17
CA ALA A 165 -9.33 1.15 9.11
C ALA A 165 -9.37 2.67 8.83
N PHE A 166 -8.20 3.28 8.66
CA PHE A 166 -8.05 4.69 8.32
C PHE A 166 -8.74 5.06 7.00
N SER A 167 -8.51 4.29 5.92
CA SER A 167 -9.14 4.53 4.61
C SER A 167 -10.65 4.43 4.68
N THR A 168 -11.16 3.44 5.41
CA THR A 168 -12.61 3.23 5.62
C THR A 168 -13.23 4.39 6.39
N ALA A 169 -12.56 4.86 7.45
CA ALA A 169 -13.06 5.93 8.31
C ALA A 169 -13.16 7.29 7.59
N LEU A 170 -12.24 7.56 6.66
CA LEU A 170 -12.23 8.76 5.82
C LEU A 170 -13.06 8.62 4.53
N GLY A 171 -13.53 7.41 4.20
CA GLY A 171 -14.23 7.15 2.94
C GLY A 171 -13.35 7.38 1.71
N VAL A 172 -12.03 7.22 1.86
CA VAL A 172 -11.08 7.33 0.76
C VAL A 172 -11.21 6.07 -0.08
N THR A 173 -11.67 6.24 -1.32
CA THR A 173 -11.60 5.21 -2.36
C THR A 173 -10.36 5.47 -3.20
N ASP A 174 -9.59 4.43 -3.48
CA ASP A 174 -8.45 4.55 -4.38
C ASP A 174 -8.91 5.12 -5.74
N SER A 175 -8.25 6.19 -6.16
CA SER A 175 -8.30 6.59 -7.56
C SER A 175 -7.52 5.55 -8.36
N ALA A 176 -8.13 4.95 -9.38
CA ALA A 176 -7.42 4.10 -10.31
C ALA A 176 -6.20 4.85 -10.86
N ARG A 177 -5.01 4.48 -10.39
CA ARG A 177 -3.74 4.97 -10.90
C ARG A 177 -3.36 4.06 -12.06
N GLU A 178 -3.11 4.65 -13.23
CA GLU A 178 -2.46 3.92 -14.32
C GLU A 178 -1.04 3.55 -13.88
N GLU A 179 -0.69 2.27 -14.02
CA GLU A 179 0.68 1.82 -13.80
C GLU A 179 1.63 2.57 -14.74
N THR A 180 2.73 3.06 -14.17
CA THR A 180 3.82 3.64 -14.93
C THR A 180 4.51 2.58 -15.78
N LYS A 181 5.16 3.01 -16.86
CA LYS A 181 5.94 2.10 -17.72
C LYS A 181 7.07 1.39 -16.97
N GLU A 182 7.60 2.01 -15.92
CA GLU A 182 8.62 1.41 -15.05
C GLU A 182 8.02 0.30 -14.18
N GLU A 183 6.86 0.53 -13.56
CA GLU A 183 6.15 -0.51 -12.77
C GLU A 183 5.78 -1.73 -13.63
N ILE A 184 5.35 -1.51 -14.88
CA ILE A 184 5.05 -2.58 -15.83
C ILE A 184 6.33 -3.37 -16.17
N ARG A 185 7.43 -2.66 -16.49
CA ARG A 185 8.70 -3.29 -16.84
C ARG A 185 9.24 -4.12 -15.67
N ASP A 186 9.20 -3.59 -14.46
CA ASP A 186 9.74 -4.26 -13.28
C ASP A 186 8.90 -5.50 -12.92
N ARG A 187 7.57 -5.46 -13.11
CA ARG A 187 6.71 -6.65 -12.99
C ARG A 187 7.02 -7.71 -14.04
N GLU A 188 7.25 -7.31 -15.29
CA GLU A 188 7.63 -8.22 -16.38
C GLU A 188 9.06 -8.78 -16.21
N GLN A 189 9.91 -8.08 -15.45
CA GLN A 189 11.28 -8.48 -15.12
C GLN A 189 11.39 -9.32 -13.84
N LEU A 190 10.29 -9.61 -13.14
CA LEU A 190 10.28 -10.62 -12.10
C LEU A 190 10.60 -11.97 -12.75
N LEU A 191 11.88 -12.35 -12.67
CA LEU A 191 12.39 -13.63 -13.13
C LEU A 191 11.67 -14.72 -12.34
N ASN A 192 10.72 -15.40 -13.00
CA ASN A 192 10.17 -16.62 -12.46
C ASN A 192 11.33 -17.62 -12.32
N GLY A 193 11.66 -18.02 -11.08
CA GLY A 193 12.34 -19.29 -10.86
C GLY A 193 11.48 -20.44 -11.41
N PRO A 194 11.91 -21.71 -11.28
CA PRO A 194 11.08 -22.85 -11.67
C PRO A 194 9.68 -22.69 -11.09
N ALA A 195 8.70 -22.49 -11.97
CA ALA A 195 7.37 -22.08 -11.54
C ALA A 195 6.70 -23.28 -10.89
N ILE A 196 6.53 -23.23 -9.57
CA ILE A 196 5.71 -24.22 -8.86
C ILE A 196 4.27 -23.99 -9.36
N ASP A 197 3.72 -24.95 -10.10
CA ASP A 197 2.39 -24.93 -10.73
C ASP A 197 2.15 -23.81 -11.78
N GLY A 198 3.22 -23.20 -12.32
CA GLY A 198 3.11 -22.30 -13.48
C GLY A 198 3.03 -23.08 -14.80
N PRO A 199 2.87 -22.41 -15.95
CA PRO A 199 3.11 -23.08 -17.23
C PRO A 199 4.59 -23.44 -17.28
N GLU A 200 4.91 -24.67 -16.88
CA GLU A 200 6.21 -25.27 -17.14
C GLU A 200 6.44 -25.14 -18.65
N VAL A 201 7.50 -24.44 -19.03
CA VAL A 201 7.96 -24.51 -20.43
C VAL A 201 8.28 -25.97 -20.65
N ALA A 202 7.56 -26.62 -21.57
CA ALA A 202 7.76 -28.03 -21.83
C ALA A 202 9.24 -28.24 -22.23
N GLN A 203 9.86 -29.30 -21.73
CA GLN A 203 11.25 -29.60 -22.09
C GLN A 203 11.42 -29.68 -23.61
N ASP A 204 10.40 -30.13 -24.34
CA ASP A 204 10.36 -30.13 -25.80
C ASP A 204 10.48 -28.73 -26.43
N ASP A 205 9.93 -27.69 -25.79
CA ASP A 205 10.06 -26.30 -26.25
C ASP A 205 11.46 -25.74 -25.97
N ILE A 206 12.06 -26.14 -24.83
CA ILE A 206 13.46 -25.81 -24.49
C ILE A 206 14.39 -26.49 -25.50
N ASP A 207 14.18 -27.78 -25.75
CA ASP A 207 14.95 -28.57 -26.69
C ASP A 207 14.80 -28.04 -28.12
N ALA A 208 13.61 -27.54 -28.51
CA ALA A 208 13.43 -26.87 -29.80
C ALA A 208 14.22 -25.56 -29.91
N MET A 209 14.32 -24.77 -28.83
CA MET A 209 15.13 -23.54 -28.81
C MET A 209 16.64 -23.83 -28.93
N PHE A 210 17.11 -24.95 -28.36
CA PHE A 210 18.51 -25.36 -28.45
C PHE A 210 18.82 -26.25 -29.67
N ALA A 211 17.82 -26.87 -30.30
CA ALA A 211 17.99 -27.66 -31.54
C ALA A 211 18.27 -26.79 -32.78
N GLU A 212 17.89 -25.51 -32.75
CA GLU A 212 18.25 -24.54 -33.79
C GLU A 212 19.62 -23.89 -33.56
N ALA A 213 20.24 -24.10 -32.39
CA ALA A 213 21.64 -23.75 -32.22
C ALA A 213 22.47 -24.75 -33.05
N PRO A 214 23.35 -24.28 -33.96
CA PRO A 214 24.27 -25.19 -34.62
C PRO A 214 25.04 -25.92 -33.53
N ASP A 215 25.05 -27.25 -33.60
CA ASP A 215 25.86 -28.11 -32.75
C ASP A 215 27.30 -27.61 -32.92
N ALA A 216 27.78 -26.80 -31.96
CA ALA A 216 29.08 -26.18 -32.04
C ALA A 216 30.07 -27.34 -32.07
N SER A 217 30.68 -27.55 -33.23
CA SER A 217 31.59 -28.67 -33.36
C SER A 217 32.74 -28.44 -32.39
N GLN A 218 33.32 -29.53 -31.87
CA GLN A 218 34.49 -29.42 -31.01
C GLN A 218 35.59 -28.55 -31.67
N ASP A 219 35.68 -28.60 -33.01
CA ASP A 219 36.58 -27.78 -33.81
C ASP A 219 36.26 -26.27 -33.74
N ASP A 220 34.99 -25.87 -33.65
CA ASP A 220 34.56 -24.47 -33.49
C ASP A 220 34.86 -23.93 -32.08
N ILE A 221 34.79 -24.81 -31.07
CA ILE A 221 35.12 -24.49 -29.68
C ILE A 221 36.65 -24.35 -29.53
N ASP A 222 37.41 -25.26 -30.14
CA ASP A 222 38.87 -25.23 -30.11
C ASP A 222 39.42 -23.97 -30.83
N ALA A 223 38.77 -23.53 -31.91
CA ALA A 223 39.13 -22.31 -32.64
C ALA A 223 38.91 -20.98 -31.89
N LEU A 224 38.19 -20.98 -30.76
CA LEU A 224 37.99 -19.79 -29.91
C LEU A 224 39.16 -19.55 -28.93
N PHE A 225 40.02 -20.56 -28.71
CA PHE A 225 41.10 -20.52 -27.72
C PHE A 225 42.52 -20.58 -28.32
N ASP A 226 42.63 -20.62 -29.65
CA ASP A 226 43.88 -20.41 -30.42
C ASP A 226 44.03 -18.95 -30.90
#